data_AF-A0A182MTU8-F1
#
_entry.id   AF-A0A182MTU8-F1
#
_cell.length_a   1.000
_cell.length_b   1.000
_cell.length_c   1.000
_cell.angle_alpha   90.00
_cell.angle_beta   90.00
_cell.angle_gamma   90.00
#
_symmetry.space_group_name_H-M   'P 1'
#
loop_
_entity.id
_entity.type
_entity.pdbx_description
1 polymer ?
#
loop_
_entity_poly.entity_id
_entity_poly.type
_entity_poly.pdbx_seq_one_letter_code
_entity_poly.pdbx_strand_id
1 'polypeptide(L)' 'MAFDSIPKDLRALRACLVCSMVKSFDQFETDGCDNCEDFLRMKNNREQVYDCTSNNFDG' A
#
# COMPACT_ATOMS: atom_id res chain seq x y z
N MET A 1 -9.13 -7.60 8.55
CA MET A 1 -9.30 -9.05 8.26
C MET A 1 -8.45 -9.38 7.05
N ALA A 2 -8.10 -10.65 6.77
CA ALA A 2 -7.25 -10.98 5.62
C ALA A 2 -7.82 -10.52 4.25
N PHE A 3 -9.13 -10.29 4.16
CA PHE A 3 -9.78 -9.77 2.95
C PHE A 3 -9.43 -8.31 2.65
N ASP A 4 -9.13 -7.49 3.65
CA ASP A 4 -8.73 -6.08 3.45
C ASP A 4 -7.31 -5.96 2.85
N SER A 5 -6.53 -7.04 2.95
CA SER A 5 -5.18 -7.14 2.39
C SER A 5 -5.18 -7.42 0.89
N ILE A 6 -6.31 -7.83 0.31
CA ILE A 6 -6.44 -8.15 -1.11
C ILE A 6 -6.82 -6.87 -1.87
N PRO A 7 -6.16 -6.55 -3.00
CA PRO A 7 -6.55 -5.42 -3.83
C PRO A 7 -8.03 -5.48 -4.21
N LYS A 8 -8.80 -4.41 -3.92
CA LYS A 8 -10.23 -4.34 -4.24
C LYS A 8 -10.48 -4.34 -5.76
N ASP A 9 -9.55 -3.76 -6.51
CA ASP A 9 -9.50 -3.78 -7.96
C ASP A 9 -8.04 -3.63 -8.45
N LEU A 10 -7.83 -3.73 -9.76
CA LEU A 10 -6.50 -3.69 -10.37
C LEU A 10 -6.04 -2.29 -10.80
N ARG A 11 -6.78 -1.23 -10.44
CA ARG A 11 -6.42 0.15 -10.78
C ARG A 11 -5.51 0.72 -9.71
N ALA A 12 -4.57 1.55 -10.14
CA ALA A 12 -3.64 2.25 -9.25
C ALA A 12 -2.97 1.31 -8.21
N LEU A 13 -2.63 0.09 -8.64
CA LEU A 13 -1.88 -0.84 -7.81
C LEU A 13 -0.48 -0.29 -7.54
N ARG A 14 -0.03 -0.52 -6.31
CA ARG A 14 1.30 -0.12 -5.86
C ARG A 14 1.89 -1.23 -5.02
N ALA A 15 3.20 -1.37 -5.08
CA ALA A 15 3.98 -2.27 -4.23
C ALA A 15 4.68 -1.47 -3.14
N CYS A 16 4.57 -1.90 -1.89
CA CYS A 16 5.35 -1.35 -0.79
C CYS A 16 6.85 -1.55 -1.05
N LEU A 17 7.65 -0.49 -0.94
CA LEU A 17 9.10 -0.55 -1.18
C LEU A 17 9.85 -1.34 -0.11
N VAL A 18 9.24 -1.60 1.05
CA VAL A 18 9.88 -2.30 2.18
C VAL A 18 9.56 -3.78 2.21
N CYS A 19 8.28 -4.16 2.05
CA CYS A 19 7.83 -5.55 2.18
C CYS A 19 7.24 -6.15 0.91
N SER A 20 7.22 -5.40 -0.20
CA SER A 20 6.69 -5.83 -1.51
C SER A 20 5.18 -6.15 -1.55
N MET A 21 4.43 -5.92 -0.47
CA MET A 21 2.97 -6.06 -0.46
C MET A 21 2.33 -5.19 -1.54
N VAL A 22 1.38 -5.75 -2.29
CA VAL A 22 0.65 -5.06 -3.35
C VAL A 22 -0.78 -4.76 -2.89
N LYS A 23 -1.19 -3.50 -2.95
CA LYS A 23 -2.56 -3.02 -2.73
C LYS A 23 -2.88 -1.85 -3.67
N SER A 24 -4.14 -1.43 -3.74
CA SER A 24 -4.47 -0.16 -4.40
C SER A 24 -3.95 1.02 -3.58
N PHE A 25 -3.72 2.15 -4.26
CA PHE A 25 -3.36 3.41 -3.59
C PHE A 25 -4.32 3.76 -2.45
N ASP A 26 -5.63 3.68 -2.70
CA ASP A 26 -6.66 4.01 -1.71
C ASP A 26 -6.62 3.09 -0.48
N GLN A 27 -6.24 1.81 -0.64
CA GLN A 27 -6.06 0.89 0.48
C GLN A 27 -4.83 1.25 1.31
N PHE A 28 -3.72 1.66 0.69
CA PHE A 28 -2.57 2.17 1.45
C PHE A 28 -2.90 3.47 2.17
N GLU A 29 -3.69 4.36 1.56
CA GLU A 29 -4.12 5.61 2.21
C GLU A 29 -5.09 5.33 3.37
N THR A 30 -6.02 4.38 3.22
CA THR A 30 -7.07 4.13 4.22
C THR A 30 -6.59 3.26 5.37
N ASP A 31 -5.86 2.18 5.05
CA ASP A 31 -5.52 1.12 6.00
C ASP A 31 -4.03 1.07 6.31
N GLY A 32 -3.19 1.65 5.45
CA GLY A 32 -1.74 1.52 5.54
C GLY A 32 -1.22 0.20 4.99
N CYS A 33 0.07 -0.04 5.22
CA CYS A 33 0.70 -1.31 4.88
C CYS A 33 0.57 -2.32 6.04
N ASP A 34 -0.02 -3.49 5.81
CA ASP A 34 -0.26 -4.47 6.89
C ASP A 34 1.03 -4.96 7.58
N ASN A 35 2.16 -4.87 6.88
CA ASN A 35 3.46 -5.33 7.39
C ASN A 35 4.32 -4.20 7.95
N CYS A 36 4.07 -2.94 7.56
CA CYS A 36 5.01 -1.84 7.75
C CYS A 36 4.39 -0.58 8.37
N GLU A 37 3.08 -0.55 8.59
CA GLU A 37 2.36 0.65 9.05
C GLU A 37 2.89 1.19 10.38
N ASP A 38 3.34 0.32 11.29
CA ASP A 38 3.87 0.69 12.61
C ASP A 38 4.99 1.74 12.54
N PHE A 39 5.79 1.73 11.46
CA PHE A 39 6.90 2.66 11.26
C PHE A 39 6.76 3.54 10.03
N LEU A 40 6.08 3.11 8.96
CA LEU A 40 5.85 3.94 7.77
C LEU A 40 4.74 4.97 8.00
N ARG A 41 3.70 4.66 8.78
CA ARG A 41 2.60 5.59 9.13
C ARG A 41 1.97 6.24 7.89
N MET A 42 1.54 5.40 6.95
CA MET A 42 1.03 5.81 5.65
C MET A 42 -0.47 6.14 5.71
N LYS A 43 -1.15 5.67 6.76
CA LYS A 43 -2.59 5.86 6.96
C LYS A 43 -2.97 7.35 7.04
N ASN A 44 -3.95 7.74 6.24
CA ASN A 44 -4.40 9.12 6.01
C ASN A 44 -3.30 10.07 5.51
N ASN A 45 -2.19 9.55 4.97
CA ASN A 45 -1.08 10.35 4.47
C ASN A 45 -0.69 9.95 3.05
N ARG A 46 -1.31 10.61 2.06
CA ARG A 46 -1.11 10.37 0.63
C ARG A 46 0.34 10.55 0.19
N GLU A 47 1.04 11.55 0.73
CA GLU A 47 2.44 11.82 0.38
C GLU A 47 3.34 10.64 0.81
N GLN A 48 3.14 10.15 2.04
CA GLN A 48 3.79 8.93 2.54
C GLN A 48 3.51 7.72 1.65
N VAL A 49 2.27 7.55 1.17
CA VAL A 49 1.93 6.48 0.22
C VAL A 49 2.76 6.60 -1.05
N TYR A 50 2.89 7.78 -1.63
CA TYR A 50 3.72 7.99 -2.82
C TYR A 50 5.21 7.72 -2.56
N ASP A 51 5.74 8.12 -1.40
CA ASP A 51 7.16 7.98 -1.07
C ASP A 51 7.56 6.54 -0.74
N CYS A 52 6.67 5.76 -0.10
CA CYS A 52 7.00 4.42 0.39
C CYS A 52 6.42 3.28 -0.47
N THR A 53 5.78 3.59 -1.60
CA THR A 53 5.29 2.59 -2.56
C THR A 53 5.60 2.96 -4.01
N SER A 54 5.71 1.96 -4.89
CA SER A 54 5.91 2.15 -6.33
C SER A 54 4.75 1.59 -7.14
N ASN A 55 4.32 2.30 -8.18
CA ASN A 55 3.39 1.77 -9.20
C ASN A 55 4.10 0.95 -10.30
N ASN A 56 5.43 0.96 -10.31
CA ASN A 56 6.25 0.22 -11.24
C ASN A 56 6.86 -0.99 -10.53
N PHE A 57 6.13 -2.10 -10.56
CA PHE A 57 6.56 -3.41 -10.04
C PHE A 57 6.29 -4.48 -11.10
N ASP A 58 7.01 -5.60 -10.99
CA ASP A 58 6.85 -6.78 -11.84
C ASP A 58 6.53 -7.98 -10.95
N GLY A 59 5.75 -8.95 -11.46
CA GLY A 59 5.16 -10.03 -10.68
C GLY A 59 5.43 -11.41 -11.28
#